data_AF-A0AAD6EU50-F1
#
_entry.id   AF-A0AAD6EU50-F1
#
_cell.length_a   1.000
_cell.length_b   1.000
_cell.length_c   1.000
_cell.angle_alpha   90.00
_cell.angle_beta   90.00
_cell.angle_gamma   90.00
#
_symmetry.space_group_name_H-M   'P 1'
#
loop_
_entity.id
_entity.type
_entity.pdbx_description
1 polymer ?
#
loop_
_entity_poly.entity_id
_entity_poly.type
_entity_poly.pdbx_seq_one_letter_code
_entity_poly.pdbx_strand_id
1 'polypeptide(L)'
;MAFYYSFLFVLYCSLLMLCSLATGSIILTNTLHERFEKWVFEHGKNYSGPEERQYRLEVFTNNVNFIEKFNREKKYGYNLSINHFADLTNEEFVAKRGGVTTSALALRPSSELDTASLPPSVDWRTKGAVTAIKDQGSCGSCWAFAAVAALEGIVKIKTGELKSLSEQELVDCVTANEGCSGGWSDKAFEFIISNGGIASEAEYPYNGTQSKCRANIINQNDITSIRGYGTLPRKNESMLMAAVAQQPVVVYIDSSSSNFQFYSGDGIYDGPCGVKLDHAVTIVGYGENRGEKYWIVKNSWGKTWGDNGYIYLAKDVEKKSGMCGLAIHGYYPII
;
A
#
# COMPACT_ATOMS: atom_id res chain seq x y z
N MET A 1 63.95 23.57 -18.57
CA MET A 1 63.58 22.15 -18.78
C MET A 1 62.72 21.58 -17.64
N ALA A 2 63.08 21.75 -16.36
CA ALA A 2 62.30 21.17 -15.24
C ALA A 2 60.80 21.56 -15.18
N PHE A 3 60.47 22.82 -15.48
CA PHE A 3 59.07 23.29 -15.51
C PHE A 3 58.21 22.62 -16.59
N TYR A 4 58.80 22.24 -17.72
CA TYR A 4 58.07 21.64 -18.84
C TYR A 4 57.69 20.18 -18.54
N TYR A 5 58.61 19.43 -17.93
CA TYR A 5 58.36 18.06 -17.48
C TYR A 5 57.34 17.98 -16.34
N SER A 6 57.35 18.96 -15.43
CA SER A 6 56.36 19.05 -14.35
C SER A 6 54.95 19.33 -14.89
N PHE A 7 54.82 20.16 -15.93
CA PHE A 7 53.53 20.47 -16.54
C PHE A 7 52.95 19.29 -17.33
N LEU A 8 53.80 18.58 -18.10
CA LEU A 8 53.40 17.35 -18.81
C LEU A 8 52.98 16.22 -17.86
N PHE A 9 53.64 16.09 -16.71
CA PHE A 9 53.28 15.09 -15.70
C PHE A 9 51.88 15.36 -15.09
N VAL A 10 51.56 16.62 -14.78
CA VAL A 10 50.24 17.01 -14.26
C VAL A 10 49.12 16.78 -15.29
N LEU A 11 49.38 17.09 -16.57
CA LEU A 11 48.46 16.79 -17.68
C LEU A 11 48.22 15.28 -17.86
N TYR A 12 49.27 14.48 -17.75
CA TYR A 12 49.17 13.02 -17.83
C TYR A 12 48.36 12.43 -16.66
N CYS A 13 48.63 12.88 -15.43
CA CYS A 13 47.86 12.45 -14.26
C CYS A 13 46.39 12.87 -14.34
N SER A 14 46.08 14.07 -14.83
CA SER A 14 44.69 14.52 -15.00
C SER A 14 43.95 13.74 -16.10
N LEU A 15 44.61 13.40 -17.22
CA LEU A 15 44.04 12.53 -18.25
C LEU A 15 43.75 11.11 -17.73
N LEU A 16 44.66 10.52 -16.95
CA LEU A 16 44.44 9.21 -16.34
C LEU A 16 43.28 9.22 -15.32
N MET A 17 43.13 10.29 -14.55
CA MET A 17 42.03 10.47 -13.60
C MET A 17 40.68 10.61 -14.34
N LEU A 18 40.64 11.37 -15.43
CA LEU A 18 39.45 11.48 -16.29
C LEU A 18 39.09 10.14 -16.96
N CYS A 19 40.09 9.39 -17.42
CA CYS A 19 39.87 8.09 -18.08
C CYS A 19 39.39 7.01 -17.09
N SER A 20 39.91 7.00 -15.87
CA SER A 20 39.43 6.11 -14.80
C SER A 20 38.01 6.44 -14.33
N LEU A 21 37.66 7.73 -14.24
CA LEU A 21 36.28 8.17 -13.95
C LEU A 21 35.30 7.82 -15.08
N ALA A 22 35.72 7.93 -16.34
CA ALA A 22 34.91 7.58 -17.50
C ALA A 22 34.68 6.06 -17.59
N THR A 23 35.73 5.26 -17.42
CA THR A 23 35.62 3.78 -17.41
C THR A 23 34.79 3.26 -16.24
N GLY A 24 34.95 3.83 -15.04
CA GLY A 24 34.11 3.52 -13.89
C GLY A 24 32.63 3.84 -14.13
N SER A 25 32.34 4.99 -14.76
CA SER A 25 30.97 5.37 -15.17
C SER A 25 30.38 4.40 -16.20
N ILE A 26 31.14 4.00 -17.23
CA ILE A 26 30.69 3.08 -18.29
C ILE A 26 30.41 1.68 -17.74
N ILE A 27 31.26 1.17 -16.83
CA ILE A 27 31.03 -0.14 -16.20
C ILE A 27 29.77 -0.10 -15.33
N LEU A 28 29.60 0.95 -14.52
CA LEU A 28 28.40 1.11 -13.68
C LEU A 28 27.12 1.21 -14.52
N THR A 29 27.12 1.98 -15.61
CA THR A 29 25.96 2.09 -16.51
C THR A 29 25.63 0.77 -17.20
N ASN A 30 26.63 0.00 -17.62
CA ASN A 30 26.41 -1.32 -18.22
C ASN A 30 25.80 -2.31 -17.21
N THR A 31 26.22 -2.28 -15.94
CA THR A 31 25.64 -3.15 -14.91
C THR A 31 24.17 -2.82 -14.59
N LEU A 32 23.77 -1.55 -14.64
CA LEU A 32 22.39 -1.15 -14.38
C LEU A 32 21.46 -1.47 -15.55
N HIS A 33 21.96 -1.37 -16.79
CA HIS A 33 21.21 -1.81 -17.96
C HIS A 33 20.89 -3.30 -17.88
N GLU A 34 21.87 -4.16 -17.61
CA GLU A 34 21.64 -5.62 -17.45
C GLU A 34 20.64 -5.94 -16.32
N ARG A 35 20.72 -5.21 -15.21
CA ARG A 35 19.75 -5.34 -14.10
C ARG A 35 18.34 -4.92 -14.51
N PHE A 36 18.20 -3.85 -15.29
CA PHE A 36 16.92 -3.43 -15.82
C PHE A 36 16.33 -4.47 -16.78
N GLU A 37 17.12 -5.01 -17.71
CA GLU A 37 16.70 -6.07 -18.63
C GLU A 37 16.16 -7.30 -17.88
N LYS A 38 16.89 -7.75 -16.86
CA LYS A 38 16.46 -8.85 -16.00
C LYS A 38 15.17 -8.50 -15.25
N TRP A 39 15.09 -7.32 -14.66
CA TRP A 39 13.92 -6.87 -13.91
C TRP A 39 12.67 -6.74 -14.79
N VAL A 40 12.81 -6.24 -16.04
CA VAL A 40 11.75 -6.14 -17.05
C VAL A 40 11.19 -7.53 -17.35
N PHE A 41 12.07 -8.51 -17.54
CA PHE A 41 11.67 -9.90 -17.78
C PHE A 41 10.95 -10.51 -16.58
N GLU A 42 11.51 -10.39 -15.38
CA GLU A 42 10.94 -10.94 -14.14
C GLU A 42 9.56 -10.38 -13.80
N HIS A 43 9.31 -9.11 -14.13
CA HIS A 43 8.04 -8.43 -13.84
C HIS A 43 7.09 -8.35 -15.05
N GLY A 44 7.44 -9.00 -16.17
CA GLY A 44 6.60 -9.03 -17.37
C GLY A 44 6.30 -7.64 -17.94
N LYS A 45 7.25 -6.71 -17.84
CA LYS A 45 7.06 -5.31 -18.25
C LYS A 45 7.08 -5.19 -19.77
N ASN A 46 6.19 -4.36 -20.30
CA ASN A 46 6.12 -4.04 -21.72
C ASN A 46 5.98 -2.53 -21.90
N TYR A 47 6.60 -2.00 -22.94
CA TYR A 47 6.69 -0.56 -23.21
C TYR A 47 6.22 -0.26 -24.63
N SER A 48 5.61 0.91 -24.84
CA SER A 48 5.03 1.32 -26.12
C SER A 48 6.07 1.49 -27.24
N GLY A 49 7.32 1.78 -26.88
CA GLY A 49 8.42 1.91 -27.83
C GLY A 49 9.79 2.15 -27.18
N PRO A 50 10.84 2.30 -27.99
CA PRO A 50 12.21 2.49 -27.52
C PRO A 50 12.40 3.73 -26.64
N GLU A 51 11.70 4.82 -26.94
CA GLU A 51 11.78 6.07 -26.16
C GLU A 51 11.22 5.91 -24.75
N GLU A 52 10.03 5.32 -24.61
CA GLU A 52 9.47 5.00 -23.29
C GLU A 52 10.38 4.05 -22.52
N ARG A 53 10.90 3.02 -23.19
CA ARG A 53 11.79 2.04 -22.57
C ARG A 53 13.09 2.69 -22.05
N GLN A 54 13.67 3.61 -22.81
CA GLN A 54 14.85 4.35 -22.38
C GLN A 54 14.54 5.25 -21.18
N TYR A 55 13.40 5.94 -21.19
CA TYR A 55 12.94 6.72 -20.04
C TYR A 55 12.75 5.84 -18.79
N ARG A 56 12.13 4.66 -18.95
CA ARG A 56 11.90 3.71 -17.85
C ARG A 56 13.21 3.16 -17.27
N LEU A 57 14.25 2.97 -18.09
CA LEU A 57 15.59 2.62 -17.63
C LEU A 57 16.21 3.73 -16.78
N GLU A 58 16.02 5.00 -17.13
CA GLU A 58 16.50 6.14 -16.36
C GLU A 58 15.79 6.23 -14.99
N VAL A 59 14.46 6.08 -14.99
CA VAL A 59 13.66 6.03 -13.75
C VAL A 59 14.09 4.86 -12.87
N PHE A 60 14.23 3.67 -13.44
CA PHE A 60 14.72 2.48 -12.76
C PHE A 60 16.10 2.71 -12.13
N THR A 61 17.03 3.29 -12.89
CA THR A 61 18.37 3.62 -12.40
C THR A 61 18.31 4.55 -11.19
N ASN A 62 17.50 5.61 -11.25
CA ASN A 62 17.34 6.55 -10.14
C ASN A 62 16.77 5.86 -8.89
N ASN A 63 15.74 5.03 -9.06
CA ASN A 63 15.11 4.30 -7.96
C ASN A 63 16.06 3.26 -7.33
N VAL A 64 16.82 2.52 -8.14
CA VAL A 64 17.82 1.56 -7.65
C VAL A 64 18.90 2.27 -6.84
N ASN A 65 19.43 3.39 -7.34
CA ASN A 65 20.43 4.17 -6.62
C ASN A 65 19.89 4.70 -5.28
N PHE A 66 18.63 5.13 -5.26
CA PHE A 66 17.93 5.55 -4.03
C PHE A 66 17.81 4.42 -3.02
N ILE A 67 17.34 3.24 -3.45
CA ILE A 67 17.17 2.04 -2.60
C ILE A 67 18.51 1.61 -2.01
N GLU A 68 19.55 1.50 -2.83
CA GLU A 68 20.88 1.06 -2.38
C GLU A 68 21.53 2.06 -1.44
N LYS A 69 21.33 3.36 -1.67
CA LYS A 69 21.78 4.40 -0.74
C LYS A 69 21.08 4.27 0.61
N PHE A 70 19.75 4.15 0.61
CA PHE A 70 18.96 4.02 1.83
C PHE A 70 19.41 2.81 2.66
N ASN A 71 19.51 1.63 2.03
CA ASN A 71 19.90 0.39 2.73
C ASN A 71 21.35 0.44 3.23
N ARG A 72 22.25 1.14 2.53
CA ARG A 72 23.65 1.31 2.96
C ARG A 72 23.79 2.22 4.17
N GLU A 73 22.98 3.26 4.26
CA GLU A 73 23.02 4.24 5.36
C GLU A 73 22.52 3.65 6.68
N LYS A 74 21.67 2.61 6.65
CA LYS A 74 21.13 1.92 7.85
C LYS A 74 20.59 2.87 8.92
N LYS A 75 19.99 3.97 8.46
CA LYS A 75 19.41 5.00 9.34
C LYS A 75 18.09 4.54 9.97
N TYR A 76 17.39 3.62 9.33
CA TYR A 76 16.08 3.12 9.73
C TYR A 76 16.15 1.62 10.05
N GLY A 77 15.20 1.13 10.85
CA GLY A 77 15.08 -0.27 11.22
C GLY A 77 14.44 -1.17 10.15
N TYR A 78 14.21 -0.64 8.95
CA TYR A 78 13.59 -1.35 7.84
C TYR A 78 14.38 -1.15 6.54
N ASN A 79 14.14 -2.01 5.56
CA ASN A 79 14.84 -1.99 4.27
C ASN A 79 13.90 -1.67 3.10
N LEU A 80 14.48 -1.21 2.00
CA LEU A 80 13.83 -1.03 0.71
C LEU A 80 14.24 -2.13 -0.27
N SER A 81 13.39 -2.43 -1.25
CA SER A 81 13.64 -3.44 -2.29
C SER A 81 13.24 -2.95 -3.67
N ILE A 82 13.89 -3.50 -4.69
CA ILE A 82 13.55 -3.27 -6.10
C ILE A 82 12.32 -4.13 -6.42
N ASN A 83 11.13 -3.56 -6.21
CA ASN A 83 9.87 -4.22 -6.49
C ASN A 83 9.35 -3.87 -7.90
N HIS A 84 8.13 -4.30 -8.22
CA HIS A 84 7.51 -4.09 -9.53
C HIS A 84 7.15 -2.62 -9.86
N PHE A 85 7.39 -1.68 -8.94
CA PHE A 85 7.24 -0.23 -9.16
C PHE A 85 8.55 0.48 -9.49
N ALA A 86 9.67 -0.26 -9.64
CA ALA A 86 10.98 0.35 -9.85
C ALA A 86 11.08 1.19 -11.14
N ASP A 87 10.20 0.99 -12.13
CA ASP A 87 10.15 1.82 -13.35
C ASP A 87 9.20 3.02 -13.28
N LEU A 88 8.59 3.31 -12.12
CA LEU A 88 7.72 4.46 -11.91
C LEU A 88 8.41 5.55 -11.12
N THR A 89 8.22 6.80 -11.51
CA THR A 89 8.55 7.92 -10.61
C THR A 89 7.59 7.91 -9.41
N ASN A 90 7.96 8.61 -8.34
CA ASN A 90 7.08 8.68 -7.17
C ASN A 90 5.77 9.41 -7.51
N GLU A 91 5.80 10.42 -8.36
CA GLU A 91 4.62 11.14 -8.84
C GLU A 91 3.69 10.23 -9.63
N GLU A 92 4.23 9.42 -10.55
CA GLU A 92 3.45 8.43 -11.30
C GLU A 92 2.85 7.35 -10.39
N PHE A 93 3.63 6.90 -9.40
CA PHE A 93 3.19 5.92 -8.41
C PHE A 93 2.00 6.47 -7.59
N VAL A 94 2.13 7.66 -7.02
CA VAL A 94 1.07 8.31 -6.23
C VAL A 94 -0.17 8.55 -7.09
N ALA A 95 0.00 9.06 -8.32
CA ALA A 95 -1.11 9.33 -9.22
C ALA A 95 -1.91 8.08 -9.62
N LYS A 96 -1.26 6.90 -9.69
CA LYS A 96 -1.90 5.65 -10.14
C LYS A 96 -2.41 4.77 -8.99
N ARG A 97 -1.94 4.98 -7.76
CA ARG A 97 -2.19 4.06 -6.62
C ARG A 97 -2.94 4.70 -5.46
N GLY A 98 -2.92 6.03 -5.35
CA GLY A 98 -3.82 6.76 -4.45
C GLY A 98 -5.28 6.60 -4.89
N GLY A 99 -6.21 6.66 -3.95
CA GLY A 99 -7.63 6.45 -4.23
C GLY A 99 -8.55 7.06 -3.19
N VAL A 100 -8.09 8.11 -2.50
CA VAL A 100 -8.87 8.84 -1.50
C VAL A 100 -9.20 10.22 -2.05
N THR A 101 -10.48 10.52 -2.18
CA THR A 101 -10.93 11.82 -2.71
C THR A 101 -10.88 12.90 -1.62
N THR A 102 -10.80 14.17 -2.03
CA THR A 102 -10.76 15.33 -1.12
C THR A 102 -12.13 15.74 -0.59
N SER A 103 -13.20 15.01 -0.95
CA SER A 103 -14.56 15.30 -0.50
C SER A 103 -14.64 15.27 1.02
N ALA A 104 -15.35 16.24 1.59
CA ALA A 104 -15.44 16.39 3.03
C ALA A 104 -16.14 15.16 3.63
N LEU A 105 -15.39 14.40 4.43
CA LEU A 105 -15.94 13.32 5.22
C LEU A 105 -17.05 13.85 6.14
N ALA A 106 -18.23 13.24 6.05
CA ALA A 106 -19.31 13.51 6.99
C ALA A 106 -18.87 13.05 8.39
N LEU A 107 -18.88 13.96 9.36
CA LEU A 107 -18.62 13.61 10.75
C LEU A 107 -19.78 12.76 11.28
N ARG A 108 -19.54 11.46 11.43
CA ARG A 108 -20.45 10.53 12.10
C ARG A 108 -20.06 10.38 13.58
N PRO A 109 -21.04 10.15 14.48
CA PRO A 109 -20.74 9.80 15.87
C PRO A 109 -19.79 8.62 15.94
N SER A 110 -18.72 8.74 16.72
CA SER A 110 -17.77 7.67 16.94
C SER A 110 -18.30 6.67 17.96
N SER A 111 -17.94 5.39 17.78
CA SER A 111 -18.23 4.35 18.75
C SER A 111 -17.11 4.30 19.80
N GLU A 112 -17.48 4.40 21.07
CA GLU A 112 -16.57 4.10 22.18
C GLU A 112 -16.51 2.58 22.38
N LEU A 113 -15.31 2.02 22.37
CA LEU A 113 -15.06 0.60 22.59
C LEU A 113 -14.33 0.39 23.91
N ASP A 114 -14.51 -0.79 24.49
CA ASP A 114 -13.74 -1.16 25.68
C ASP A 114 -12.25 -1.29 25.32
N THR A 115 -11.43 -0.54 26.03
CA THR A 115 -9.97 -0.55 25.89
C THR A 115 -9.30 -1.25 27.07
N ALA A 116 -10.08 -1.75 28.04
CA ALA A 116 -9.55 -2.53 29.15
C ALA A 116 -9.15 -3.93 28.67
N SER A 117 -7.97 -4.38 29.10
CA SER A 117 -7.51 -5.77 28.94
C SER A 117 -7.49 -6.30 27.49
N LEU A 118 -7.01 -5.50 26.55
CA LEU A 118 -6.81 -5.96 25.17
C LEU A 118 -5.68 -7.00 25.09
N PRO A 119 -5.78 -7.99 24.18
CA PRO A 119 -4.68 -8.92 23.94
C PRO A 119 -3.39 -8.17 23.58
N PRO A 120 -2.20 -8.67 23.97
CA PRO A 120 -0.94 -8.02 23.62
C PRO A 120 -0.62 -8.07 22.12
N SER A 121 -1.18 -9.06 21.41
CA SER A 121 -1.02 -9.24 19.97
C SER A 121 -2.26 -9.88 19.36
N VAL A 122 -2.62 -9.47 18.16
CA VAL A 122 -3.68 -10.07 17.34
C VAL A 122 -3.17 -10.22 15.92
N ASP A 123 -3.42 -11.37 15.32
CA ASP A 123 -3.17 -11.60 13.90
C ASP A 123 -4.33 -12.41 13.29
N TRP A 124 -5.24 -11.72 12.60
CA TRP A 124 -6.41 -12.33 11.98
C TRP A 124 -6.06 -13.29 10.84
N ARG A 125 -4.85 -13.22 10.28
CA ARG A 125 -4.35 -14.18 9.27
C ARG A 125 -4.28 -15.58 9.88
N THR A 126 -3.77 -15.68 11.11
CA THR A 126 -3.65 -16.96 11.84
C THR A 126 -5.01 -17.55 12.23
N LYS A 127 -6.06 -16.73 12.24
CA LYS A 127 -7.46 -17.13 12.49
C LYS A 127 -8.21 -17.47 11.19
N GLY A 128 -7.55 -17.40 10.04
CA GLY A 128 -8.16 -17.61 8.74
C GLY A 128 -9.20 -16.57 8.37
N ALA A 129 -9.15 -15.37 8.97
CA ALA A 129 -10.08 -14.25 8.76
C ALA A 129 -9.51 -13.18 7.83
N VAL A 130 -8.61 -13.58 6.93
CA VAL A 130 -8.00 -12.71 5.94
C VAL A 130 -7.85 -13.51 4.63
N THR A 131 -8.47 -13.02 3.56
CA THR A 131 -8.30 -13.59 2.21
C THR A 131 -6.90 -13.33 1.66
N ALA A 132 -6.55 -13.97 0.54
CA ALA A 132 -5.30 -13.71 -0.16
C ALA A 132 -5.11 -12.22 -0.49
N ILE A 133 -3.85 -11.80 -0.63
CA ILE A 133 -3.50 -10.48 -1.16
C ILE A 133 -3.94 -10.40 -2.62
N LYS A 134 -4.60 -9.28 -2.95
CA LYS A 134 -5.03 -8.91 -4.31
C LYS A 134 -4.22 -7.70 -4.80
N ASP A 135 -4.41 -7.32 -6.07
CA ASP A 135 -3.76 -6.16 -6.70
C ASP A 135 -4.81 -5.27 -7.39
N GLN A 136 -4.90 -4.01 -6.95
CA GLN A 136 -5.80 -3.00 -7.51
C GLN A 136 -5.35 -2.47 -8.88
N GLY A 137 -4.14 -2.82 -9.33
CA GLY A 137 -3.57 -2.27 -10.55
C GLY A 137 -3.50 -0.74 -10.55
N SER A 138 -3.64 -0.12 -11.72
CA SER A 138 -3.60 1.34 -11.87
C SER A 138 -4.91 2.06 -11.53
N CYS A 139 -5.85 1.39 -10.87
CA CYS A 139 -7.14 1.95 -10.47
C CYS A 139 -7.06 2.42 -9.02
N GLY A 140 -7.48 3.66 -8.74
CA GLY A 140 -7.61 4.25 -7.40
C GLY A 140 -8.76 3.65 -6.58
N SER A 141 -8.83 2.32 -6.51
CA SER A 141 -9.91 1.54 -5.88
C SER A 141 -9.52 0.99 -4.50
N CYS A 142 -8.42 1.46 -3.91
CA CYS A 142 -7.98 1.03 -2.57
C CYS A 142 -9.10 1.08 -1.51
N TRP A 143 -10.00 2.06 -1.61
CA TRP A 143 -11.19 2.17 -0.75
C TRP A 143 -12.12 0.96 -0.84
N ALA A 144 -12.30 0.37 -2.02
CA ALA A 144 -13.11 -0.82 -2.22
C ALA A 144 -12.40 -2.06 -1.64
N PHE A 145 -11.10 -2.22 -1.92
CA PHE A 145 -10.28 -3.31 -1.37
C PHE A 145 -10.23 -3.29 0.15
N ALA A 146 -10.07 -2.11 0.75
CA ALA A 146 -10.02 -1.99 2.20
C ALA A 146 -11.36 -2.35 2.85
N ALA A 147 -12.47 -1.86 2.28
CA ALA A 147 -13.83 -2.19 2.73
C ALA A 147 -14.12 -3.69 2.62
N VAL A 148 -13.82 -4.30 1.47
CA VAL A 148 -14.00 -5.74 1.23
C VAL A 148 -13.17 -6.57 2.18
N ALA A 149 -11.88 -6.28 2.35
CA ALA A 149 -11.02 -7.03 3.26
C ALA A 149 -11.51 -6.97 4.73
N ALA A 150 -12.06 -5.82 5.16
CA ALA A 150 -12.67 -5.70 6.48
C ALA A 150 -13.97 -6.52 6.59
N LEU A 151 -14.80 -6.51 5.54
CA LEU A 151 -16.05 -7.27 5.48
C LEU A 151 -15.79 -8.78 5.49
N GLU A 152 -14.90 -9.27 4.63
CA GLU A 152 -14.51 -10.69 4.56
C GLU A 152 -14.05 -11.21 5.93
N GLY A 153 -13.28 -10.39 6.65
CA GLY A 153 -12.80 -10.71 8.00
C GLY A 153 -13.92 -10.84 9.02
N ILE A 154 -14.83 -9.86 9.11
CA ILE A 154 -15.94 -9.95 10.07
C ILE A 154 -16.92 -11.07 9.72
N VAL A 155 -17.14 -11.35 8.42
CA VAL A 155 -17.95 -12.49 7.97
C VAL A 155 -17.36 -13.79 8.50
N LYS A 156 -16.06 -14.03 8.28
CA LYS A 156 -15.38 -15.21 8.82
C LYS A 156 -15.52 -15.31 10.34
N ILE A 157 -15.34 -14.20 11.06
CA ILE A 157 -15.42 -14.17 12.52
C ILE A 157 -16.82 -14.54 13.02
N LYS A 158 -17.88 -14.10 12.32
CA LYS A 158 -19.27 -14.30 12.75
C LYS A 158 -19.90 -15.61 12.26
N THR A 159 -19.56 -16.05 11.05
CA THR A 159 -20.20 -17.20 10.40
C THR A 159 -19.30 -18.44 10.36
N GLY A 160 -17.99 -18.26 10.52
CA GLY A 160 -17.00 -19.32 10.34
C GLY A 160 -16.60 -19.56 8.89
N GLU A 161 -17.19 -18.85 7.92
CA GLU A 161 -16.91 -19.01 6.49
C GLU A 161 -16.09 -17.83 5.95
N LEU A 162 -14.97 -18.12 5.28
CA LEU A 162 -14.17 -17.08 4.62
C LEU A 162 -14.59 -17.01 3.16
N LYS A 163 -15.26 -15.92 2.79
CA LYS A 163 -15.70 -15.65 1.42
C LYS A 163 -14.77 -14.64 0.77
N SER A 164 -14.53 -14.79 -0.53
CA SER A 164 -13.90 -13.73 -1.32
C SER A 164 -14.98 -12.90 -1.99
N LEU A 165 -15.02 -11.60 -1.69
CA LEU A 165 -16.08 -10.69 -2.14
C LEU A 165 -15.56 -9.75 -3.24
N SER A 166 -16.50 -9.14 -3.96
CA SER A 166 -16.17 -8.34 -5.14
C SER A 166 -15.85 -6.89 -4.81
N GLU A 167 -14.60 -6.47 -5.04
CA GLU A 167 -14.27 -5.04 -5.08
C GLU A 167 -14.86 -4.36 -6.32
N GLN A 168 -15.03 -5.10 -7.41
CA GLN A 168 -15.52 -4.55 -8.68
C GLN A 168 -16.97 -4.08 -8.60
N GLU A 169 -17.84 -4.80 -7.89
CA GLU A 169 -19.20 -4.35 -7.67
C GLU A 169 -19.21 -2.98 -6.98
N LEU A 170 -18.33 -2.78 -5.99
CA LEU A 170 -18.20 -1.48 -5.34
C LEU A 170 -17.72 -0.41 -6.32
N VAL A 171 -16.65 -0.69 -7.06
CA VAL A 171 -16.09 0.24 -8.05
C VAL A 171 -17.13 0.69 -9.08
N ASP A 172 -17.98 -0.22 -9.55
CA ASP A 172 -18.97 0.06 -10.58
C ASP A 172 -20.27 0.68 -10.03
N CYS A 173 -20.68 0.33 -8.81
CA CYS A 173 -22.03 0.61 -8.30
C CYS A 173 -22.09 1.68 -7.20
N VAL A 174 -21.00 1.99 -6.49
CA VAL A 174 -21.01 3.04 -5.44
C VAL A 174 -20.96 4.41 -6.09
N THR A 175 -22.12 4.96 -6.44
CA THR A 175 -22.24 6.27 -7.11
C THR A 175 -21.84 7.47 -6.24
N ALA A 176 -21.71 7.27 -4.92
CA ALA A 176 -21.18 8.28 -4.00
C ALA A 176 -19.64 8.38 -4.02
N ASN A 177 -18.98 7.42 -4.68
CA ASN A 177 -17.54 7.42 -4.96
C ASN A 177 -17.29 7.62 -6.47
N GLU A 178 -16.03 7.76 -6.85
CA GLU A 178 -15.61 8.08 -8.23
C GLU A 178 -14.90 6.88 -8.89
N GLY A 179 -15.29 5.65 -8.51
CA GLY A 179 -14.71 4.42 -9.05
C GLY A 179 -13.18 4.38 -8.92
N CYS A 180 -12.48 4.40 -10.06
CA CYS A 180 -11.02 4.41 -10.12
C CYS A 180 -10.37 5.77 -9.83
N SER A 181 -11.13 6.85 -9.75
CA SER A 181 -10.62 8.17 -9.35
C SER A 181 -10.59 8.36 -7.83
N GLY A 182 -11.12 7.39 -7.08
CA GLY A 182 -11.04 7.35 -5.63
C GLY A 182 -12.40 7.31 -4.95
N GLY A 183 -12.36 7.17 -3.63
CA GLY A 183 -13.54 7.05 -2.81
C GLY A 183 -13.25 6.80 -1.35
N TRP A 184 -14.33 6.58 -0.60
CA TRP A 184 -14.30 6.26 0.82
C TRP A 184 -15.02 4.94 1.11
N SER A 185 -14.49 4.21 2.09
CA SER A 185 -14.93 2.86 2.45
C SER A 185 -16.24 2.88 3.24
N ASP A 186 -16.55 4.00 3.90
CA ASP A 186 -17.84 4.20 4.53
C ASP A 186 -18.97 4.24 3.49
N LYS A 187 -18.73 4.82 2.32
CA LYS A 187 -19.66 4.79 1.17
C LYS A 187 -19.84 3.39 0.59
N ALA A 188 -18.78 2.59 0.58
CA ALA A 188 -18.90 1.16 0.26
C ALA A 188 -19.82 0.45 1.25
N PHE A 189 -19.64 0.67 2.56
CA PHE A 189 -20.50 0.06 3.56
C PHE A 189 -21.95 0.55 3.46
N GLU A 190 -22.19 1.85 3.23
CA GLU A 190 -23.53 2.40 2.97
C GLU A 190 -24.20 1.69 1.77
N PHE A 191 -23.46 1.50 0.67
CA PHE A 191 -23.96 0.77 -0.50
C PHE A 191 -24.32 -0.67 -0.15
N ILE A 192 -23.43 -1.44 0.48
CA ILE A 192 -23.66 -2.85 0.83
C ILE A 192 -24.93 -3.01 1.68
N ILE A 193 -25.16 -2.10 2.64
CA ILE A 193 -26.39 -2.08 3.46
C ILE A 193 -27.62 -1.85 2.56
N SER A 194 -27.58 -0.82 1.72
CA SER A 194 -28.73 -0.43 0.87
C SER A 194 -29.03 -1.41 -0.28
N ASN A 195 -27.99 -2.08 -0.79
CA ASN A 195 -28.06 -3.07 -1.86
C ASN A 195 -28.55 -4.43 -1.35
N GLY A 196 -28.62 -4.61 -0.03
CA GLY A 196 -28.98 -5.88 0.59
C GLY A 196 -27.84 -6.90 0.59
N GLY A 197 -26.60 -6.47 0.31
CA GLY A 197 -25.41 -7.31 0.32
C GLY A 197 -24.39 -6.91 -0.73
N ILE A 198 -23.43 -7.81 -0.94
CA ILE A 198 -22.38 -7.75 -1.94
C ILE A 198 -22.18 -9.13 -2.56
N ALA A 199 -21.81 -9.16 -3.83
CA ALA A 199 -21.50 -10.37 -4.56
C ALA A 199 -20.11 -10.92 -4.23
N SER A 200 -19.91 -12.19 -4.58
CA SER A 200 -18.60 -12.82 -4.52
C SER A 200 -17.67 -12.30 -5.62
N GLU A 201 -16.35 -12.42 -5.40
CA GLU A 201 -15.33 -12.18 -6.44
C GLU A 201 -15.59 -13.04 -7.69
N ALA A 202 -16.08 -14.26 -7.51
CA ALA A 202 -16.34 -15.18 -8.63
C ALA A 202 -17.51 -14.70 -9.53
N GLU A 203 -18.55 -14.10 -8.95
CA GLU A 203 -19.71 -13.59 -9.68
C GLU A 203 -19.44 -12.20 -10.29
N TYR A 204 -18.60 -11.40 -9.62
CA TYR A 204 -18.18 -10.08 -10.11
C TYR A 204 -16.66 -9.88 -10.02
N PRO A 205 -15.91 -10.48 -10.95
CA PRO A 205 -14.45 -10.43 -10.93
C PRO A 205 -13.90 -9.02 -11.13
N TYR A 206 -12.77 -8.75 -10.49
CA TYR A 206 -12.04 -7.50 -10.64
C TYR A 206 -11.42 -7.33 -12.02
N ASN A 207 -11.62 -6.16 -12.63
CA ASN A 207 -11.10 -5.82 -13.96
C ASN A 207 -10.19 -4.58 -13.97
N GLY A 208 -10.03 -3.88 -12.84
CA GLY A 208 -9.13 -2.72 -12.74
C GLY A 208 -9.61 -1.46 -13.45
N THR A 209 -10.88 -1.37 -13.82
CA THR A 209 -11.49 -0.22 -14.49
C THR A 209 -12.92 0.00 -14.02
N GLN A 210 -13.39 1.24 -13.99
CA GLN A 210 -14.80 1.47 -13.71
C GLN A 210 -15.64 1.13 -14.95
N SER A 211 -16.59 0.23 -14.77
CA SER A 211 -17.56 -0.22 -15.76
C SER A 211 -18.98 0.13 -15.33
N LYS A 212 -19.96 -0.20 -16.18
CA LYS A 212 -21.37 -0.05 -15.83
C LYS A 212 -21.74 -1.04 -14.71
N CYS A 213 -22.33 -0.54 -13.63
CA CYS A 213 -22.88 -1.36 -12.56
C CYS A 213 -23.79 -2.47 -13.10
N ARG A 214 -23.47 -3.72 -12.75
CA ARG A 214 -24.32 -4.89 -13.00
C ARG A 214 -25.20 -5.11 -11.78
N ALA A 215 -26.42 -4.56 -11.81
CA ALA A 215 -27.39 -4.70 -10.73
C ALA A 215 -27.96 -6.13 -10.64
N ASN A 216 -28.49 -6.51 -9.47
CA ASN A 216 -29.18 -7.77 -9.19
C ASN A 216 -28.35 -9.04 -9.41
N ILE A 217 -27.03 -8.97 -9.21
CA ILE A 217 -26.17 -10.13 -9.38
C ILE A 217 -25.99 -10.96 -8.10
N ILE A 218 -26.40 -10.43 -6.95
CA ILE A 218 -26.26 -11.11 -5.65
C ILE A 218 -27.11 -12.38 -5.65
N ASN A 219 -26.46 -13.51 -5.41
CA ASN A 219 -27.14 -14.76 -5.13
C ASN A 219 -27.96 -14.65 -3.83
N GLN A 220 -29.29 -14.66 -3.96
CA GLN A 220 -30.21 -14.53 -2.83
C GLN A 220 -30.13 -15.70 -1.84
N ASN A 221 -29.54 -16.83 -2.24
CA ASN A 221 -29.31 -17.97 -1.35
C ASN A 221 -27.97 -17.89 -0.61
N ASP A 222 -27.10 -16.92 -0.95
CA ASP A 222 -25.75 -16.78 -0.40
C ASP A 222 -25.37 -15.31 -0.13
N ILE A 223 -26.26 -14.60 0.57
CA ILE A 223 -26.11 -13.16 0.82
C ILE A 223 -25.00 -12.91 1.84
N THR A 224 -24.06 -12.06 1.46
CA THR A 224 -23.11 -11.45 2.40
C THR A 224 -23.45 -9.98 2.58
N SER A 225 -23.84 -9.58 3.78
CA SER A 225 -24.28 -8.20 4.08
C SER A 225 -23.90 -7.78 5.50
N ILE A 226 -24.08 -6.50 5.77
CA ILE A 226 -23.87 -5.85 7.06
C ILE A 226 -25.11 -5.04 7.43
N ARG A 227 -25.39 -4.89 8.72
CA ARG A 227 -26.49 -4.05 9.22
C ARG A 227 -26.06 -2.61 9.52
N GLY A 228 -24.75 -2.35 9.52
CA GLY A 228 -24.17 -1.05 9.83
C GLY A 228 -22.65 -1.05 9.76
N TYR A 229 -22.04 0.06 10.15
CA TYR A 229 -20.60 0.17 10.36
C TYR A 229 -20.31 1.19 11.46
N GLY A 230 -19.24 0.94 12.22
CA GLY A 230 -18.75 1.85 13.25
C GLY A 230 -17.72 2.83 12.69
N THR A 231 -17.68 4.03 13.28
CA THR A 231 -16.64 5.04 13.02
C THR A 231 -15.76 5.16 14.27
N LEU A 232 -14.44 5.15 14.11
CA LEU A 232 -13.51 5.29 15.22
C LEU A 232 -13.26 6.76 15.58
N PRO A 233 -13.06 7.08 16.88
CA PRO A 233 -12.59 8.41 17.28
C PRO A 233 -11.27 8.75 16.59
N ARG A 234 -11.19 9.97 16.05
CA ARG A 234 -10.00 10.44 15.34
C ARG A 234 -8.83 10.59 16.32
N LYS A 235 -7.63 10.29 15.84
CA LYS A 235 -6.36 10.45 16.55
C LYS A 235 -6.29 9.66 17.86
N ASN A 236 -6.81 8.43 17.85
CA ASN A 236 -6.91 7.58 19.02
C ASN A 236 -6.49 6.12 18.69
N GLU A 237 -5.19 5.83 18.80
CA GLU A 237 -4.66 4.48 18.56
C GLU A 237 -5.20 3.44 19.55
N SER A 238 -5.58 3.82 20.77
CA SER A 238 -6.17 2.89 21.74
C SER A 238 -7.53 2.38 21.28
N MET A 239 -8.37 3.27 20.74
CA MET A 239 -9.67 2.89 20.16
C MET A 239 -9.51 2.07 18.88
N LEU A 240 -8.52 2.41 18.06
CA LEU A 240 -8.16 1.60 16.90
C LEU A 240 -7.72 0.20 17.32
N MET A 241 -6.90 0.07 18.37
CA MET A 241 -6.44 -1.21 18.89
C MET A 241 -7.61 -2.05 19.42
N ALA A 242 -8.55 -1.42 20.14
CA ALA A 242 -9.75 -2.09 20.64
C ALA A 242 -10.64 -2.63 19.51
N ALA A 243 -10.76 -1.90 18.40
CA ALA A 243 -11.49 -2.35 17.23
C ALA A 243 -10.75 -3.49 16.51
N VAL A 244 -9.44 -3.35 16.29
CA VAL A 244 -8.60 -4.38 15.65
C VAL A 244 -8.57 -5.66 16.47
N ALA A 245 -8.67 -5.56 17.80
CA ALA A 245 -8.77 -6.72 18.69
C ALA A 245 -10.04 -7.56 18.45
N GLN A 246 -11.08 -6.96 17.86
CA GLN A 246 -12.36 -7.62 17.60
C GLN A 246 -12.52 -8.08 16.15
N GLN A 247 -11.92 -7.37 15.19
CA GLN A 247 -12.02 -7.67 13.75
C GLN A 247 -11.02 -6.84 12.92
N PRO A 248 -10.80 -7.15 11.63
CA PRO A 248 -10.07 -6.26 10.74
C PRO A 248 -10.75 -4.88 10.56
N VAL A 249 -9.96 -3.82 10.46
CA VAL A 249 -10.41 -2.43 10.45
C VAL A 249 -9.86 -1.68 9.25
N VAL A 250 -10.70 -0.92 8.57
CA VAL A 250 -10.28 0.01 7.51
C VAL A 250 -9.60 1.22 8.14
N VAL A 251 -8.44 1.61 7.62
CA VAL A 251 -7.78 2.88 7.95
C VAL A 251 -7.27 3.57 6.70
N TYR A 252 -6.90 4.83 6.85
CA TYR A 252 -6.33 5.66 5.79
C TYR A 252 -4.93 6.10 6.17
N ILE A 253 -4.01 6.06 5.21
CA ILE A 253 -2.61 6.43 5.41
C ILE A 253 -2.12 7.38 4.31
N ASP A 254 -1.05 8.09 4.63
CA ASP A 254 -0.19 8.75 3.65
C ASP A 254 0.86 7.75 3.15
N SER A 255 0.67 7.30 1.92
CA SER A 255 1.53 6.33 1.23
C SER A 255 2.47 6.98 0.21
N SER A 256 2.52 8.32 0.18
CA SER A 256 3.16 9.08 -0.91
C SER A 256 4.69 9.02 -0.94
N SER A 257 5.33 8.56 0.13
CA SER A 257 6.79 8.52 0.25
C SER A 257 7.43 7.49 -0.68
N SER A 258 8.57 7.82 -1.30
CA SER A 258 9.40 6.83 -2.03
C SER A 258 9.84 5.66 -1.13
N ASN A 259 10.03 5.89 0.17
CA ASN A 259 10.31 4.80 1.10
C ASN A 259 9.14 3.83 1.22
N PHE A 260 7.90 4.34 1.16
CA PHE A 260 6.70 3.50 1.19
C PHE A 260 6.55 2.73 -0.11
N GLN A 261 6.76 3.40 -1.25
CA GLN A 261 6.75 2.77 -2.58
C GLN A 261 7.67 1.55 -2.65
N PHE A 262 8.87 1.63 -2.05
CA PHE A 262 9.88 0.57 -2.11
C PHE A 262 10.04 -0.27 -0.84
N TYR A 263 9.12 -0.17 0.12
CA TYR A 263 9.18 -0.96 1.35
C TYR A 263 9.34 -2.46 1.02
N SER A 264 10.33 -3.10 1.64
CA SER A 264 10.72 -4.47 1.31
C SER A 264 9.95 -5.57 2.04
N GLY A 265 9.25 -5.22 3.13
CA GLY A 265 8.73 -6.21 4.08
C GLY A 265 9.66 -6.53 5.24
N ASP A 266 10.94 -6.15 5.14
CA ASP A 266 11.90 -6.35 6.22
C ASP A 266 11.93 -5.13 7.15
N GLY A 267 11.56 -5.34 8.42
CA GLY A 267 11.51 -4.34 9.47
C GLY A 267 10.18 -3.60 9.61
N ILE A 268 10.08 -2.79 10.67
CA ILE A 268 8.90 -1.97 10.98
C ILE A 268 9.08 -0.59 10.33
N TYR A 269 8.12 -0.18 9.51
CA TYR A 269 8.12 1.12 8.88
C TYR A 269 7.76 2.22 9.88
N ASP A 270 8.72 3.09 10.17
CA ASP A 270 8.63 4.21 11.12
C ASP A 270 8.73 5.59 10.44
N GLY A 271 8.52 5.63 9.12
CA GLY A 271 8.55 6.84 8.30
C GLY A 271 9.81 6.94 7.43
N PRO A 272 9.94 7.99 6.60
CA PRO A 272 9.14 9.20 6.61
C PRO A 272 7.79 9.04 5.91
N CYS A 273 6.77 9.71 6.45
CA CYS A 273 5.45 9.91 5.84
C CYS A 273 4.77 11.09 6.56
N GLY A 274 3.83 11.74 5.88
CA GLY A 274 3.02 12.82 6.43
C GLY A 274 1.69 12.31 6.99
N VAL A 275 0.65 13.12 6.81
CA VAL A 275 -0.73 12.85 7.24
C VAL A 275 -1.74 13.26 6.15
N LYS A 276 -1.26 13.52 4.92
CA LYS A 276 -2.12 13.80 3.78
C LYS A 276 -2.58 12.45 3.22
N LEU A 277 -3.68 11.96 3.78
CA LEU A 277 -4.20 10.62 3.48
C LEU A 277 -4.52 10.50 1.99
N ASP A 278 -3.95 9.48 1.35
CA ASP A 278 -4.10 9.21 -0.08
C ASP A 278 -4.45 7.75 -0.40
N HIS A 279 -4.35 6.86 0.60
CA HIS A 279 -4.51 5.43 0.41
C HIS A 279 -5.30 4.78 1.54
N ALA A 280 -6.20 3.86 1.18
CA ALA A 280 -7.00 3.07 2.12
C ALA A 280 -6.43 1.65 2.23
N VAL A 281 -6.31 1.17 3.46
CA VAL A 281 -5.75 -0.16 3.78
C VAL A 281 -6.52 -0.80 4.93
N THR A 282 -6.30 -2.09 5.18
CA THR A 282 -6.96 -2.81 6.27
C THR A 282 -5.94 -3.25 7.31
N ILE A 283 -6.10 -2.80 8.55
CA ILE A 283 -5.35 -3.36 9.68
C ILE A 283 -5.96 -4.72 10.02
N VAL A 284 -5.14 -5.76 9.94
CA VAL A 284 -5.52 -7.16 10.21
C VAL A 284 -4.89 -7.70 11.49
N GLY A 285 -4.22 -6.84 12.26
CA GLY A 285 -3.58 -7.23 13.50
C GLY A 285 -2.62 -6.19 14.05
N TYR A 286 -2.00 -6.53 15.16
CA TYR A 286 -0.92 -5.79 15.79
C TYR A 286 -0.07 -6.74 16.64
N GLY A 287 1.14 -6.32 16.96
CA GLY A 287 2.01 -7.07 17.84
C GLY A 287 3.17 -6.24 18.34
N GLU A 288 4.09 -6.93 19.00
CA GLU A 288 5.34 -6.39 19.49
C GLU A 288 6.46 -7.38 19.17
N ASN A 289 7.61 -6.87 18.72
CA ASN A 289 8.81 -7.66 18.54
C ASN A 289 9.99 -6.91 19.17
N ARG A 290 10.62 -7.51 20.18
CA ARG A 290 11.79 -6.94 20.88
C ARG A 290 11.58 -5.49 21.38
N GLY A 291 10.38 -5.17 21.85
CA GLY A 291 10.01 -3.84 22.33
C GLY A 291 9.49 -2.88 21.24
N GLU A 292 9.59 -3.25 19.96
CA GLU A 292 9.05 -2.46 18.85
C GLU A 292 7.62 -2.93 18.54
N LYS A 293 6.66 -2.03 18.71
CA LYS A 293 5.25 -2.30 18.48
C LYS A 293 4.86 -1.95 17.06
N TYR A 294 3.99 -2.76 16.47
CA TYR A 294 3.57 -2.58 15.09
C TYR A 294 2.11 -2.95 14.85
N TRP A 295 1.54 -2.32 13.83
CA TRP A 295 0.32 -2.73 13.15
C TRP A 295 0.65 -3.68 12.02
N ILE A 296 -0.20 -4.69 11.80
CA ILE A 296 -0.12 -5.58 10.63
C ILE A 296 -1.15 -5.08 9.62
N VAL A 297 -0.69 -4.57 8.49
CA VAL A 297 -1.54 -3.89 7.51
C VAL A 297 -1.55 -4.66 6.19
N LYS A 298 -2.75 -5.06 5.75
CA LYS A 298 -3.00 -5.67 4.45
C LYS A 298 -3.08 -4.56 3.39
N ASN A 299 -2.20 -4.62 2.40
CA ASN A 299 -2.22 -3.72 1.24
C ASN A 299 -2.89 -4.39 0.02
N SER A 300 -3.11 -3.61 -1.04
CA SER A 300 -3.80 -4.00 -2.28
C SER A 300 -2.91 -3.85 -3.53
N TRP A 301 -1.60 -4.03 -3.38
CA TRP A 301 -0.61 -3.87 -4.46
C TRP A 301 0.09 -5.17 -4.84
N GLY A 302 -0.59 -6.30 -4.65
CA GLY A 302 -0.05 -7.61 -4.97
C GLY A 302 1.02 -8.10 -3.97
N LYS A 303 1.40 -9.37 -4.12
CA LYS A 303 2.30 -10.06 -3.19
C LYS A 303 3.77 -9.69 -3.36
N THR A 304 4.13 -9.05 -4.47
CA THR A 304 5.52 -8.68 -4.78
C THR A 304 5.93 -7.33 -4.18
N TRP A 305 5.02 -6.69 -3.43
CA TRP A 305 5.30 -5.48 -2.66
C TRP A 305 5.28 -5.79 -1.15
N GLY A 306 6.18 -5.16 -0.39
CA GLY A 306 6.25 -5.35 1.07
C GLY A 306 6.52 -6.79 1.49
N ASP A 307 6.08 -7.15 2.69
CA ASP A 307 6.15 -8.54 3.17
C ASP A 307 4.98 -9.32 2.58
N ASN A 308 5.16 -9.86 1.38
CA ASN A 308 4.14 -10.65 0.70
C ASN A 308 2.79 -9.92 0.55
N GLY A 309 2.81 -8.59 0.37
CA GLY A 309 1.63 -7.71 0.29
C GLY A 309 1.25 -7.03 1.60
N TYR A 310 1.99 -7.25 2.69
CA TYR A 310 1.77 -6.62 3.98
C TYR A 310 2.83 -5.56 4.28
N ILE A 311 2.46 -4.65 5.18
CA ILE A 311 3.40 -3.72 5.82
C ILE A 311 3.20 -3.73 7.33
N TYR A 312 4.33 -3.66 8.05
CA TYR A 312 4.34 -3.47 9.49
C TYR A 312 4.58 -1.98 9.78
N LEU A 313 3.56 -1.27 10.26
CA LEU A 313 3.67 0.16 10.59
C LEU A 313 3.93 0.32 12.09
N ALA A 314 4.82 1.25 12.46
CA ALA A 314 5.06 1.56 13.86
C ALA A 314 3.76 1.94 14.60
N LYS A 315 3.57 1.38 15.79
CA LYS A 315 2.40 1.55 16.65
C LYS A 315 2.78 2.24 17.95
N ASP A 316 1.82 2.94 18.56
CA ASP A 316 2.00 3.71 19.81
C ASP A 316 3.04 4.82 19.65
N VAL A 317 2.97 5.52 18.51
CA VAL A 317 3.89 6.62 18.20
C VAL A 317 3.43 7.91 18.89
N GLU A 318 4.36 8.82 19.18
CA GLU A 318 4.01 10.09 19.86
C GLU A 318 2.99 10.95 19.08
N LYS A 319 3.00 10.81 17.75
CA LYS A 319 2.05 11.51 16.88
C LYS A 319 0.66 10.93 17.10
N LYS A 320 -0.24 11.71 17.70
CA LYS A 320 -1.66 11.31 17.91
C LYS A 320 -2.38 10.86 16.63
N SER A 321 -1.92 11.30 15.45
CA SER A 321 -2.44 10.83 14.16
C SER A 321 -2.11 9.36 13.85
N GLY A 322 -1.28 8.70 14.66
CA GLY A 322 -0.65 7.43 14.33
C GLY A 322 0.42 7.60 13.26
N MET A 323 1.16 6.52 12.99
CA MET A 323 2.13 6.46 11.90
C MET A 323 1.41 6.67 10.56
N CYS A 324 1.95 7.56 9.72
CA CYS A 324 1.38 7.96 8.42
C CYS A 324 -0.10 8.40 8.45
N GLY A 325 -0.62 8.82 9.61
CA GLY A 325 -2.01 9.24 9.73
C GLY A 325 -3.04 8.12 9.95
N LEU A 326 -2.60 6.88 10.18
CA LEU A 326 -3.48 5.69 10.32
C LEU A 326 -4.58 5.82 11.36
N ALA A 327 -4.42 6.67 12.38
CA ALA A 327 -5.42 6.87 13.43
C ALA A 327 -6.38 8.03 13.14
N ILE A 328 -6.27 8.72 12.00
CA ILE A 328 -7.11 9.89 11.69
C ILE A 328 -8.53 9.48 11.30
N HIS A 329 -8.68 8.44 10.48
CA HIS A 329 -9.96 7.90 10.02
C HIS A 329 -9.92 6.37 10.04
N GLY A 330 -10.92 5.77 10.68
CA GLY A 330 -11.06 4.32 10.70
C GLY A 330 -12.51 3.88 10.79
N TYR A 331 -12.81 2.78 10.10
CA TYR A 331 -14.16 2.21 9.99
C TYR A 331 -14.11 0.70 10.13
N TYR A 332 -15.18 0.13 10.67
CA TYR A 332 -15.33 -1.32 10.74
C TYR A 332 -16.79 -1.74 10.48
N PRO A 333 -17.03 -2.76 9.64
CA PRO A 333 -18.36 -3.26 9.35
C PRO A 333 -18.99 -3.96 10.56
N ILE A 334 -20.31 -3.89 10.67
CA ILE A 334 -21.10 -4.53 11.74
C ILE A 334 -22.10 -5.48 11.09
N ILE A 335 -21.96 -6.77 11.37
CA ILE A 335 -22.94 -7.81 11.04
C ILE A 335 -24.02 -7.89 12.12
#